data_AF-X0U970-F1
#
_entry.id   AF-X0U970-F1
#
_cell.length_a   1.000
_cell.length_b   1.000
_cell.length_c   1.000
_cell.angle_alpha   90.00
_cell.angle_beta   90.00
_cell.angle_gamma   90.00
#
_symmetry.space_group_name_H-M   'P 1'
#
loop_
_entity.id
_entity.type
_entity.pdbx_description
1 polymer ?
#
loop_
_entity_poly.entity_id
_entity_poly.type
_entity_poly.pdbx_seq_one_letter_code
_entity_poly.pdbx_strand_id
1 'polypeptide(L)'
;MKLKDLRPGMEHVDIQVRLVVLEEPREVETNYGVTHVLVEGQVEDDSRGMKLTVWNEKIELIDGVKAGDMVELKDCFITSFRGVLSINVGRDSEIVSLVSTGDQ
;
A
#
# COMPACT_ATOMS: atom_id res chain seq x y z
N MET A 1 1.00 13.44 -7.12
CA MET A 1 0.11 13.72 -5.97
C MET A 1 0.91 13.58 -4.68
N LYS A 2 0.49 14.18 -3.55
CA LYS A 2 1.16 14.04 -2.25
C LYS A 2 0.22 13.42 -1.21
N LEU A 3 0.77 12.77 -0.19
CA LEU A 3 0.00 12.07 0.83
C LEU A 3 -0.93 13.01 1.60
N LYS A 4 -0.50 14.25 1.90
CA LYS A 4 -1.31 15.25 2.60
C LYS A 4 -2.62 15.62 1.89
N ASP A 5 -2.69 15.43 0.57
CA ASP A 5 -3.84 15.83 -0.24
C ASP A 5 -4.91 14.73 -0.31
N LEU A 6 -4.58 13.51 0.14
CA LEU A 6 -5.45 12.34 0.09
C LEU A 6 -6.58 12.39 1.13
N ARG A 7 -7.78 11.99 0.69
CA ARG A 7 -9.02 11.97 1.46
C ARG A 7 -9.74 10.63 1.31
N PRO A 8 -10.55 10.22 2.30
CA PRO A 8 -11.38 9.02 2.19
C PRO A 8 -12.27 9.06 0.95
N GLY A 9 -12.41 7.93 0.26
CA GLY A 9 -13.27 7.80 -0.92
C GLY A 9 -12.62 8.24 -2.24
N MET A 10 -11.34 8.64 -2.23
CA MET A 10 -10.59 8.81 -3.47
C MET A 10 -10.25 7.45 -4.08
N GLU A 11 -10.41 7.35 -5.40
CA GLU A 11 -10.12 6.16 -6.22
C GLU A 11 -9.19 6.58 -7.38
N HIS A 12 -8.59 5.59 -8.06
CA HIS A 12 -7.63 5.82 -9.16
C HIS A 12 -6.47 6.75 -8.76
N VAL A 13 -5.94 6.53 -7.56
CA VAL A 13 -4.85 7.34 -7.01
C VAL A 13 -3.51 6.75 -7.41
N ASP A 14 -2.72 7.57 -8.11
CA ASP A 14 -1.32 7.28 -8.42
C ASP A 14 -0.39 8.13 -7.55
N ILE A 15 0.52 7.47 -6.82
CA ILE A 15 1.43 8.13 -5.89
C ILE A 15 2.75 7.38 -5.69
N GLN A 16 3.83 8.14 -5.56
CA GLN A 16 5.15 7.61 -5.19
C GLN A 16 5.41 7.85 -3.72
N VAL A 17 5.82 6.80 -3.02
CA VAL A 17 6.04 6.80 -1.57
C VAL A 17 7.27 5.97 -1.22
N ARG A 18 7.84 6.23 -0.04
CA ARG A 18 8.86 5.38 0.57
C ARG A 18 8.21 4.37 1.49
N LEU A 19 8.60 3.10 1.41
CA LEU A 19 8.20 2.09 2.39
C LEU A 19 8.92 2.33 3.72
N VAL A 20 8.19 2.43 4.82
CA VAL A 20 8.75 2.59 6.18
C VAL A 20 8.80 1.25 6.89
N VAL A 21 7.70 0.50 6.84
CA VAL A 21 7.60 -0.83 7.45
C VAL A 21 6.51 -1.63 6.74
N LEU A 22 6.68 -2.94 6.71
CA LEU A 22 5.70 -3.91 6.24
C LEU A 22 5.56 -5.00 7.32
N GLU A 23 4.32 -5.30 7.71
CA GLU A 23 4.00 -6.34 8.69
C GLU A 23 3.93 -7.72 8.02
N GLU A 24 3.75 -8.78 8.82
CA GLU A 24 3.56 -10.12 8.29
C GLU A 24 2.16 -10.28 7.65
N PRO A 25 2.04 -11.07 6.56
CA PRO A 25 0.74 -11.37 5.97
C PRO A 25 -0.20 -12.02 6.98
N ARG A 26 -1.47 -11.59 6.98
CA ARG A 26 -2.51 -12.16 7.83
C ARG A 26 -3.77 -12.46 7.05
N GLU A 27 -4.45 -13.53 7.45
CA GLU A 27 -5.76 -13.90 6.91
C GLU A 27 -6.87 -13.11 7.59
N VAL A 28 -7.88 -12.74 6.80
CA VAL A 28 -9.13 -12.14 7.27
C VAL A 28 -10.31 -12.86 6.62
N GLU A 29 -11.30 -13.22 7.42
CA GLU A 29 -12.56 -13.75 6.91
C GLU A 29 -13.56 -12.60 6.73
N THR A 30 -14.19 -12.54 5.57
CA THR A 30 -15.28 -11.59 5.30
C THR A 30 -16.59 -12.09 5.91
N ASN A 31 -17.56 -11.19 6.08
CA ASN A 31 -18.90 -11.56 6.57
C ASN A 31 -19.64 -12.60 5.68
N TYR A 32 -19.14 -12.88 4.47
CA TYR A 32 -19.68 -13.88 3.55
C TYR A 32 -18.93 -15.22 3.60
N GLY A 33 -17.99 -15.40 4.55
CA GLY A 33 -17.20 -16.62 4.71
C GLY A 33 -16.07 -16.78 3.70
N VAL A 34 -15.71 -15.71 2.99
CA VAL A 34 -14.56 -15.71 2.07
C VAL A 34 -13.32 -15.23 2.81
N THR A 35 -12.27 -16.05 2.82
CA THR A 35 -10.95 -15.70 3.37
C THR A 35 -10.15 -14.91 2.36
N HIS A 36 -9.56 -13.80 2.80
CA HIS A 36 -8.58 -13.01 2.09
C HIS A 36 -7.28 -12.94 2.87
N VAL A 37 -6.16 -12.74 2.18
CA VAL A 37 -4.88 -12.43 2.81
C VAL A 37 -4.61 -10.95 2.59
N LEU A 38 -4.06 -10.28 3.60
CA LEU A 38 -3.60 -8.92 3.47
C LEU A 38 -2.26 -8.73 4.18
N VAL A 39 -1.54 -7.70 3.77
CA VAL A 39 -0.37 -7.17 4.48
C VAL A 39 -0.62 -5.71 4.79
N GLU A 40 -0.34 -5.31 6.03
CA GLU A 40 -0.37 -3.90 6.44
C GLU A 40 1.05 -3.34 6.54
N GLY A 41 1.17 -2.03 6.38
CA GLY A 41 2.44 -1.34 6.51
C GLY A 41 2.26 0.16 6.68
N GLN A 42 3.39 0.85 6.69
CA GLN A 42 3.46 2.31 6.70
C GLN A 42 4.33 2.80 5.56
N VAL A 43 3.87 3.87 4.91
CA VAL A 43 4.59 4.57 3.85
C VAL A 43 4.67 6.05 4.18
N GLU A 44 5.64 6.74 3.60
CA GLU A 44 5.81 8.18 3.78
C GLU A 44 6.22 8.89 2.49
N ASP A 45 5.95 10.19 2.44
CA ASP A 45 6.55 11.13 1.51
C ASP A 45 7.09 12.33 2.31
N ASP A 46 7.50 13.39 1.62
CA ASP A 46 7.95 14.64 2.25
C ASP A 46 6.85 15.40 3.01
N SER A 47 5.58 14.97 2.90
CA SER A 47 4.43 15.67 3.47
C SER A 47 3.91 15.01 4.74
N ARG A 48 3.77 13.67 4.79
CA ARG A 48 3.34 12.90 5.97
C ARG A 48 3.58 11.40 5.80
N GLY A 49 3.40 10.65 6.89
CA GLY A 49 3.23 9.19 6.84
C GLY A 49 1.76 8.78 6.70
N MET A 50 1.51 7.59 6.15
CA MET A 50 0.18 7.00 6.04
C MET A 50 0.23 5.47 6.06
N LYS A 51 -0.89 4.82 6.44
CA LYS A 51 -0.99 3.36 6.35
C LYS A 51 -1.07 2.89 4.89
N LEU A 52 -0.55 1.69 4.67
CA LEU A 52 -0.66 0.92 3.44
C LEU A 52 -1.35 -0.41 3.76
N THR A 53 -2.25 -0.86 2.90
CA THR A 53 -2.85 -2.20 2.95
C THR A 53 -2.78 -2.81 1.56
N VAL A 54 -2.13 -3.97 1.44
CA VAL A 54 -1.97 -4.72 0.18
C VAL A 54 -2.77 -6.01 0.28
N TRP A 55 -3.61 -6.27 -0.72
CA TRP A 55 -4.58 -7.36 -0.69
C TRP A 55 -4.20 -8.51 -1.63
N ASN A 56 -4.43 -9.74 -1.17
CA ASN A 56 -4.42 -10.98 -1.96
C ASN A 56 -3.17 -11.13 -2.84
N GLU A 57 -3.34 -11.36 -4.14
CA GLU A 57 -2.26 -11.57 -5.10
C GLU A 57 -1.30 -10.38 -5.24
N LYS A 58 -1.73 -9.18 -4.85
CA LYS A 58 -0.88 -7.98 -4.92
C LYS A 58 0.24 -7.99 -3.89
N ILE A 59 0.14 -8.85 -2.86
CA ILE A 59 1.20 -9.04 -1.87
C ILE A 59 2.50 -9.47 -2.55
N GLU A 60 2.42 -10.29 -3.60
CA GLU A 60 3.60 -10.75 -4.34
C GLU A 60 4.35 -9.59 -5.02
N LEU A 61 3.68 -8.48 -5.32
CA LEU A 61 4.30 -7.31 -5.96
C LEU A 61 5.11 -6.43 -5.00
N ILE A 62 4.85 -6.56 -3.69
CA ILE A 62 5.60 -5.86 -2.65
C ILE A 62 6.59 -6.80 -1.93
N ASP A 63 6.57 -8.10 -2.26
CA ASP A 63 7.54 -9.05 -1.74
C ASP A 63 8.96 -8.65 -2.18
N GLY A 64 9.90 -8.68 -1.24
CA GLY A 64 11.28 -8.23 -1.46
C GLY A 64 11.52 -6.71 -1.44
N VAL A 65 10.48 -5.87 -1.38
CA VAL A 65 10.64 -4.42 -1.13
C VAL A 65 11.00 -4.20 0.33
N LYS A 66 12.06 -3.42 0.58
CA LYS A 66 12.59 -3.20 1.93
C LYS A 66 12.22 -1.82 2.46
N ALA A 67 12.24 -1.69 3.78
CA ALA A 67 12.14 -0.37 4.41
C ALA A 67 13.23 0.56 3.87
N GLY A 68 12.84 1.75 3.44
CA GLY A 68 13.69 2.72 2.76
C GLY A 68 13.51 2.78 1.25
N ASP A 69 13.00 1.73 0.62
CA ASP A 69 12.81 1.68 -0.82
C ASP A 69 11.66 2.58 -1.29
N MET A 70 11.83 3.13 -2.50
CA MET A 70 10.80 3.91 -3.17
C MET A 70 9.94 3.00 -4.02
N VAL A 71 8.63 3.17 -3.92
CA VAL A 71 7.64 2.47 -4.74
C VAL A 71 6.66 3.46 -5.36
N GLU A 72 6.20 3.14 -6.56
CA GLU A 72 5.06 3.79 -7.21
C GLU A 72 3.83 2.89 -7.07
N LEU A 73 2.78 3.45 -6.47
CA LEU A 73 1.49 2.81 -6.31
C LEU A 73 0.53 3.39 -7.33
N LYS A 74 -0.13 2.53 -8.11
CA LYS A 74 -1.06 2.93 -9.19
C LYS A 74 -2.45 2.38 -8.98
N ASP A 75 -3.45 3.12 -9.45
CA ASP A 75 -4.87 2.75 -9.38
C ASP A 75 -5.30 2.31 -7.96
N CYS A 76 -4.80 3.03 -6.95
CA CYS A 76 -5.09 2.74 -5.55
C CYS A 76 -6.35 3.48 -5.07
N PHE A 77 -6.88 3.04 -3.94
CA PHE A 77 -8.03 3.69 -3.30
C PHE A 77 -7.77 4.02 -1.82
N ILE A 78 -8.41 5.09 -1.36
CA ILE A 78 -8.18 5.65 -0.02
C ILE A 78 -9.36 5.37 0.89
N THR A 79 -9.13 4.63 1.97
CA THR A 79 -10.13 4.36 3.00
C THR A 79 -9.78 5.05 4.30
N SER A 80 -10.75 5.14 5.21
CA SER A 80 -10.50 5.53 6.59
C SER A 80 -11.16 4.56 7.56
N PHE A 81 -10.41 4.17 8.58
CA PHE A 81 -10.93 3.41 9.71
C PHE A 81 -10.59 4.13 11.01
N ARG A 82 -11.61 4.47 11.81
CA ARG A 82 -11.47 5.23 13.07
C ARG A 82 -10.63 6.51 12.94
N GLY A 83 -10.78 7.21 11.80
CA GLY A 83 -10.07 8.46 11.52
C GLY A 83 -8.65 8.30 10.98
N VAL A 84 -8.15 7.07 10.85
CA VAL A 84 -6.84 6.79 10.25
C VAL A 84 -7.02 6.50 8.77
N LEU A 85 -6.26 7.17 7.91
CA LEU A 85 -6.28 6.95 6.46
C LEU A 85 -5.36 5.80 6.05
N SER A 86 -5.76 5.03 5.05
CA SER A 86 -4.95 3.98 4.42
C SER A 86 -5.00 4.08 2.90
N ILE A 87 -3.86 3.92 2.23
CA ILE A 87 -3.79 3.55 0.82
C ILE A 87 -4.05 2.05 0.73
N ASN A 88 -4.94 1.65 -0.17
CA ASN A 88 -5.22 0.25 -0.40
C ASN A 88 -4.85 -0.13 -1.84
N VAL A 89 -4.05 -1.19 -1.96
CA VAL A 89 -3.68 -1.82 -3.24
C VAL A 89 -4.58 -3.03 -3.42
N GLY A 90 -5.57 -2.89 -4.30
CA GLY A 90 -6.57 -3.91 -4.59
C GLY A 90 -6.38 -4.59 -5.96
N ARG A 91 -7.40 -5.30 -6.41
CA ARG A 91 -7.41 -6.07 -7.67
C ARG A 91 -6.89 -5.27 -8.88
N ASP A 92 -7.34 -4.02 -9.01
CA ASP A 92 -7.04 -3.18 -10.18
C ASP A 92 -5.78 -2.32 -9.99
N SER A 93 -5.14 -2.41 -8.82
CA SER A 93 -3.96 -1.62 -8.48
C SER A 93 -2.66 -2.32 -8.92
N GLU A 94 -1.58 -1.54 -9.03
CA GLU A 94 -0.22 -2.01 -9.34
C GLU A 94 0.80 -1.40 -8.37
N ILE A 95 1.88 -2.13 -8.11
CA ILE A 95 3.05 -1.66 -7.35
C ILE A 95 4.26 -1.78 -8.27
N VAL A 96 4.97 -0.67 -8.48
CA VAL A 96 6.23 -0.64 -9.24
C VAL A 96 7.35 -0.25 -8.30
N SER A 97 8.30 -1.15 -8.09
CA SER A 97 9.49 -0.87 -7.31
C SER A 97 10.43 0.04 -8.10
N LEU A 98 10.85 1.15 -7.49
CA LEU A 98 11.72 2.15 -8.11
C LEU A 98 13.20 1.98 -7.70
N VAL A 99 13.56 0.87 -7.05
CA VAL A 99 14.96 0.64 -6.67
C VAL A 99 15.79 0.49 -7.94
N SER A 100 16.82 1.31 -8.06
CA SER A 100 17.86 1.17 -9.05
C SER A 100 18.47 -0.23 -8.91
N THR A 101 18.39 -1.05 -9.94
CA THR A 101 19.21 -2.25 -10.08
C THR A 101 20.67 -1.86 -9.84
N GLY A 102 21.19 -2.17 -8.67
CA GLY A 102 22.52 -1.75 -8.23
C GLY A 102 22.86 -2.43 -6.93
N ASP A 103 23.14 -3.73 -7.02
CA ASP A 103 24.26 -4.43 -6.37
C ASP A 103 24.00 -5.95 -6.45
N GLN A 104 24.65 -6.58 -7.44
CA GLN A 104 25.08 -7.97 -7.38
C GLN A 104 26.54 -8.00 -6.95
#